data_AF-A0A4Y2JRM0-F1
#
_entry.id   AF-A0A4Y2JRM0-F1
#
_cell.length_a   1.000
_cell.length_b   1.000
_cell.length_c   1.000
_cell.angle_alpha   90.00
_cell.angle_beta   90.00
_cell.angle_gamma   90.00
#
_symmetry.space_group_name_H-M   'P 1'
#
loop_
_entity.id
_entity.type
_entity.pdbx_description
1 polymer ?
#
loop_
_entity_poly.entity_id
_entity_poly.type
_entity_poly.pdbx_seq_one_letter_code
_entity_poly.pdbx_strand_id
1 'polypeptide(L)'
;MYNEKWWLSYVLGKNEENEVKVTFLHPSGPSPSFLYPLTPDVLWIPSFDVIYKVNPIAPTGRVYILPVEEKKKFAEIMNPF
;
A
#
# COMPACT_ATOMS: atom_id res chain seq x y z
N MET A 1 -0.97 -8.13 -6.42
CA MET A 1 0.47 -8.46 -6.20
C MET A 1 1.23 -7.97 -7.42
N TYR A 2 2.32 -7.21 -7.26
CA TYR A 2 3.08 -6.62 -8.37
C TYR A 2 4.56 -7.01 -8.27
N ASN A 3 5.12 -7.58 -9.34
CA ASN A 3 6.46 -8.20 -9.35
C ASN A 3 6.66 -9.22 -8.20
N GLU A 4 5.68 -10.10 -7.99
CA GLU A 4 5.69 -11.12 -6.92
C GLU A 4 5.86 -10.56 -5.50
N LYS A 5 5.62 -9.26 -5.33
CA LYS A 5 5.67 -8.58 -4.03
C LYS A 5 4.35 -7.88 -3.79
N TRP A 6 4.01 -7.76 -2.51
CA TRP A 6 2.95 -6.85 -2.10
C TRP A 6 3.55 -5.48 -1.84
N TRP A 7 2.73 -4.45 -2.03
CA TRP A 7 3.14 -3.07 -1.90
C TRP A 7 2.10 -2.32 -1.11
N LEU A 8 2.56 -1.42 -0.23
CA LEU A 8 1.68 -0.40 0.30
C LEU A 8 1.59 0.73 -0.72
N SER A 9 0.37 1.08 -1.12
CA SER A 9 0.16 2.08 -2.16
C SER A 9 -0.66 3.26 -1.66
N TYR A 10 -0.36 4.45 -2.16
CA TYR A 10 -1.20 5.63 -1.99
C TYR A 10 -2.08 5.83 -3.23
N VAL A 11 -3.39 5.95 -3.02
CA VAL A 11 -4.36 6.18 -4.10
C VAL A 11 -4.37 7.67 -4.44
N LEU A 12 -4.00 7.99 -5.68
CA LEU A 12 -3.97 9.34 -6.23
C LEU A 12 -5.29 9.73 -6.91
N GLY A 13 -6.07 8.75 -7.37
CA GLY A 13 -7.34 8.99 -8.06
C GLY A 13 -8.04 7.70 -8.49
N LYS A 14 -9.22 7.85 -9.08
CA LYS A 14 -10.03 6.77 -9.66
C LYS A 14 -10.57 7.22 -11.03
N ASN A 15 -10.75 6.30 -11.96
CA ASN A 15 -11.41 6.55 -13.25
C ASN A 15 -12.82 5.92 -13.28
N GLU A 16 -13.52 6.09 -14.39
CA GLU A 16 -14.87 5.55 -14.62
C GLU A 16 -14.87 4.02 -14.86
N GLU A 17 -13.71 3.46 -15.21
CA GLU A 17 -13.52 2.03 -15.53
C GLU A 17 -13.19 1.17 -14.29
N ASN A 18 -13.48 1.66 -13.08
CA ASN A 18 -13.17 1.00 -11.81
C ASN A 18 -11.67 0.71 -11.59
N GLU A 19 -10.79 1.50 -12.18
CA GLU A 19 -9.37 1.47 -11.89
C GLU A 19 -8.99 2.60 -10.92
N VAL A 20 -7.93 2.35 -10.17
CA VAL A 20 -7.35 3.32 -9.25
C VAL A 20 -5.93 3.66 -9.69
N LYS A 21 -5.64 4.95 -9.71
CA LYS A 21 -4.29 5.46 -9.92
C LYS A 21 -3.56 5.40 -8.60
N VAL A 22 -2.47 4.65 -8.54
CA VAL A 22 -1.70 4.43 -7.32
C VAL A 22 -0.24 4.78 -7.50
N THR A 23 0.41 5.07 -6.39
CA THR A 23 1.87 5.08 -6.30
C THR A 23 2.34 4.19 -5.16
N PHE A 24 3.45 3.47 -5.37
CA PHE A 24 3.96 2.51 -4.40
C PHE A 24 4.90 3.16 -3.39
N LEU A 25 4.70 2.83 -2.12
CA LEU A 25 5.61 3.20 -1.04
C LEU A 25 6.70 2.14 -0.88
N HIS A 26 7.87 2.57 -0.42
CA HIS A 26 9.03 1.70 -0.21
C HIS A 26 9.28 1.43 1.28
N PRO A 27 9.77 0.25 1.65
CA PRO A 27 10.09 -0.89 0.77
C PRO A 27 8.83 -1.67 0.36
N SER A 28 8.95 -2.48 -0.68
CA SER A 28 7.98 -3.54 -0.99
C SER A 28 7.97 -4.59 0.13
N GLY A 29 6.83 -5.22 0.39
CA GLY A 29 6.72 -6.30 1.36
C GLY A 29 6.58 -5.83 2.82
N PRO A 30 6.68 -6.76 3.79
CA PRO A 30 6.43 -6.46 5.19
C PRO A 30 7.49 -5.55 5.75
N SER A 31 7.04 -4.39 6.22
CA SER A 31 7.89 -3.39 6.85
C SER A 31 7.15 -2.68 7.98
N PRO A 32 7.84 -2.32 9.08
CA PRO A 32 7.24 -1.53 10.14
C PRO A 32 6.88 -0.10 9.71
N SER A 33 7.52 0.39 8.64
CA SER A 33 7.37 1.76 8.11
C SER A 33 7.61 1.81 6.60
N PHE A 34 6.97 2.76 5.94
CA PHE A 34 7.05 2.97 4.50
C PHE A 34 7.35 4.43 4.18
N LEU A 35 8.08 4.66 3.10
CA LEU A 35 8.50 5.97 2.61
C LEU A 35 7.87 6.23 1.25
N TYR A 36 7.50 7.49 1.03
CA TYR A 36 7.22 7.94 -0.31
C TYR A 36 8.53 7.96 -1.12
N PRO A 37 8.60 7.29 -2.28
CA PRO A 37 9.82 7.25 -3.08
C PRO A 37 10.19 8.63 -3.64
N LEU A 38 11.49 8.87 -3.85
CA LEU A 38 11.98 10.08 -4.52
C LEU A 38 11.50 10.17 -5.97
N THR A 39 11.46 9.03 -6.66
CA THR A 39 10.92 8.89 -8.01
C THR A 39 9.67 8.00 -7.93
N PRO A 40 8.47 8.59 -7.95
CA PRO A 40 7.23 7.82 -7.83
C PRO A 40 7.02 6.94 -9.05
N ASP A 41 6.80 5.65 -8.82
CA ASP A 41 6.20 4.77 -9.82
C ASP A 41 4.68 4.91 -9.70
N VAL A 42 4.03 5.27 -10.80
CA VAL A 42 2.60 5.60 -10.84
C VAL A 42 1.92 4.72 -11.87
N LEU A 43 0.97 3.91 -11.42
CA LEU A 43 0.26 2.96 -12.25
C LEU A 43 -1.25 3.08 -12.06
N TRP A 44 -1.99 2.71 -13.11
CA TRP A 44 -3.40 2.37 -12.98
C TRP A 44 -3.49 0.88 -12.71
N ILE A 45 -4.24 0.50 -11.68
CA ILE A 45 -4.55 -0.88 -11.38
C ILE A 45 -6.07 -1.05 -11.24
N PRO A 46 -6.62 -2.22 -11.58
CA PRO A 46 -8.01 -2.52 -11.29
C PRO A 46 -8.28 -2.41 -9.78
N SER A 47 -9.42 -1.83 -9.39
CA SER A 47 -9.76 -1.66 -7.97
C SER A 47 -9.86 -2.99 -7.20
N PHE A 48 -10.18 -4.09 -7.88
CA PHE A 48 -10.23 -5.43 -7.26
C PHE A 48 -8.85 -5.97 -6.85
N ASP A 49 -7.75 -5.42 -7.38
CA ASP A 49 -6.39 -5.77 -6.93
C ASP A 49 -6.02 -5.10 -5.60
N VAL A 50 -6.84 -4.17 -5.11
CA VAL A 50 -6.69 -3.54 -3.79
C VAL A 50 -7.26 -4.47 -2.72
N ILE A 51 -6.36 -5.15 -2.02
CA ILE A 51 -6.72 -6.18 -1.03
C ILE A 51 -7.31 -5.58 0.24
N TYR A 52 -6.71 -4.50 0.75
CA TYR A 52 -7.09 -3.93 2.03
C TYR A 52 -6.77 -2.43 2.10
N LYS A 53 -7.70 -1.66 2.67
CA LYS A 53 -7.49 -0.23 2.95
C LYS A 53 -6.98 -0.07 4.39
N VAL A 54 -5.83 0.59 4.51
CA VAL A 54 -5.16 0.92 5.78
C VAL A 54 -5.24 2.41 6.07
N ASN A 55 -5.06 2.77 7.35
CA ASN A 55 -4.96 4.16 7.82
C ASN A 55 -3.59 4.39 8.50
N PRO A 56 -2.51 4.54 7.72
CA PRO A 56 -1.18 4.72 8.27
C PRO A 56 -1.06 6.06 9.02
N ILE A 57 -0.29 6.05 10.10
CA ILE A 57 0.09 7.26 10.84
C ILE A 57 1.33 7.85 10.17
N ALA A 58 1.32 9.16 9.91
CA ALA A 58 2.47 9.85 9.31
C ALA A 58 2.93 11.02 10.19
N PRO A 59 3.72 10.78 11.26
CA PRO A 59 4.10 11.84 12.21
C PRO A 59 4.84 13.01 11.56
N THR A 60 5.59 12.74 10.49
CA THR A 60 6.37 13.74 9.73
C THR A 60 5.86 13.93 8.30
N GLY A 61 4.76 13.28 7.92
CA GLY A 61 4.21 13.27 6.55
C GLY A 61 5.06 12.52 5.51
N ARG A 62 6.29 12.11 5.85
CA ARG A 62 7.23 11.43 4.93
C ARG A 62 7.35 9.93 5.17
N VAL A 63 7.11 9.52 6.42
CA VAL A 63 7.17 8.13 6.88
C VAL A 63 5.77 7.71 7.29
N TYR A 64 5.27 6.65 6.70
CA TYR A 64 3.98 6.04 6.98
C TYR A 64 4.20 4.81 7.86
N ILE A 65 3.60 4.81 9.04
CA ILE A 65 3.70 3.72 10.01
C ILE A 65 2.33 3.06 10.11
N LEU A 66 2.28 1.75 9.88
CA LEU A 66 1.05 0.99 10.12
C LEU A 66 0.84 0.80 11.63
N PRO A 67 -0.37 1.08 12.16
CA PRO A 67 -0.74 0.73 13.52
C PRO A 67 -0.57 -0.77 13.80
N VAL A 68 -0.42 -1.14 15.08
CA VAL A 68 -0.18 -2.53 15.49
C VAL A 68 -1.35 -3.43 15.09
N GLU A 69 -2.57 -2.91 15.18
CA GLU A 69 -3.81 -3.60 14.82
C GLU A 69 -3.86 -3.91 13.33
N GLU A 70 -3.43 -2.97 12.48
CA GLU A 70 -3.37 -3.17 11.04
C GLU A 70 -2.26 -4.14 10.64
N LYS A 71 -1.12 -4.10 11.33
CA LYS A 71 -0.03 -5.08 11.13
C LYS A 71 -0.49 -6.51 11.42
N LYS A 72 -1.27 -6.71 12.49
CA LYS A 72 -1.84 -8.03 12.82
C LYS A 72 -2.81 -8.52 11.75
N LYS A 73 -3.76 -7.69 11.34
CA LYS A 73 -4.69 -8.02 10.24
C LYS A 73 -3.96 -8.32 8.94
N PHE A 74 -2.94 -7.54 8.61
CA PHE A 74 -2.15 -7.76 7.40
C PHE A 74 -1.37 -9.07 7.47
N ALA A 75 -0.82 -9.42 8.63
CA ALA A 75 -0.17 -10.71 8.84
C ALA A 75 -1.16 -11.88 8.67
N GLU A 76 -2.38 -11.76 9.19
CA GLU A 76 -3.44 -12.77 9.01
C GLU A 76 -3.88 -12.92 7.55
N ILE A 77 -4.01 -11.80 6.81
CA ILE A 77 -4.38 -11.82 5.39
C ILE A 77 -3.27 -12.44 4.53
N MET A 78 -2.01 -12.18 4.88
CA MET A 78 -0.85 -12.59 4.09
C MET A 78 -0.27 -13.96 4.49
N ASN A 79 -0.60 -14.49 5.66
CA ASN A 79 -0.32 -15.88 6.08
C ASN A 79 -1.64 -16.63 6.26
N PRO A 80 -2.16 -17.32 5.24
CA PRO A 80 -3.44 -18.02 5.34
C PRO A 80 -3.35 -19.39 6.04
N PHE A 81 -2.29 -19.67 6.80
CA PHE A 81 -2.04 -20.96 7.45
C PHE A 81 -1.57 -20.80 8.91
#